data_AF-A0A5J6HRS8-F1
#
_entry.id   AF-A0A5J6HRS8-F1
#
_cell.length_a   1.000
_cell.length_b   1.000
_cell.length_c   1.000
_cell.angle_alpha   90.00
_cell.angle_beta   90.00
_cell.angle_gamma   90.00
#
_symmetry.space_group_name_H-M   'P 1'
#
loop_
_entity.id
_entity.type
_entity.pdbx_description
1 polymer ?
#
loop_
_entity_poly.entity_id
_entity_poly.type
_entity_poly.pdbx_seq_one_letter_code
_entity_poly.pdbx_strand_id
1 'polypeptide(L)'
;MGFDTSFHPVDLPLIESRLLPYLAGQGGDDDINDLIARAVEIRKVRFRAKAWALGVQAYAREHEGIDFEPHLYVWGRPFFLVGDGPERIAEGIRRYLAASAAGVDAIAAEMIDRLDPALSGRIEPDAGGRLPGDDALAAGLAMPLRMLRGSAVALRGGQRHVRRPEDGREFDAAELLTREVPYCVLEFAAALMPGWMSRGYTWPTHLCAEAGVGAEGFTAPTPLSALLREEFPDLEWPAPPPTIVGNYMVGGLVPVDRVADARTRLADHRDRLKCDALDVQKIDEAMAVAERFGLGFCEATEIYSGMDGNLN
;
A
#
# COMPACT_ATOMS: atom_id res chain seq x y z
N MET A 1 8.48 20.77 -3.91
CA MET A 1 8.05 19.43 -4.38
C MET A 1 7.55 18.69 -3.15
N GLY A 2 6.30 18.23 -3.14
CA GLY A 2 5.75 17.45 -2.02
C GLY A 2 6.04 15.97 -2.21
N PHE A 3 5.97 15.20 -1.12
CA PHE A 3 6.01 13.74 -1.13
C PHE A 3 4.61 13.19 -1.39
N ASP A 4 4.48 12.10 -2.14
CA ASP A 4 3.26 11.29 -2.10
C ASP A 4 3.45 10.24 -1.00
N THR A 5 2.77 10.46 0.12
CA THR A 5 2.86 9.64 1.33
C THR A 5 1.77 8.60 1.35
N SER A 6 2.05 7.49 2.02
CA SER A 6 1.14 6.36 2.06
C SER A 6 1.19 5.62 3.38
N PHE A 7 0.05 5.04 3.74
CA PHE A 7 -0.21 4.40 5.03
C PHE A 7 -0.73 2.99 4.80
N HIS A 8 0.03 1.97 5.21
CA HIS A 8 -0.21 0.59 4.82
C HIS A 8 -0.45 -0.31 6.03
N PRO A 9 -1.58 -1.01 6.10
CA PRO A 9 -1.68 -2.24 6.86
C PRO A 9 -0.77 -3.31 6.24
N VAL A 10 0.05 -3.98 7.04
CA VAL A 10 1.09 -4.89 6.55
C VAL A 10 1.01 -6.26 7.21
N ASP A 11 0.83 -7.31 6.41
CA ASP A 11 0.84 -8.70 6.86
C ASP A 11 2.28 -9.19 7.06
N LEU A 12 2.84 -8.93 8.24
CA LEU A 12 4.19 -9.35 8.61
C LEU A 12 4.35 -10.88 8.58
N PRO A 13 3.41 -11.70 9.10
CA PRO A 13 3.49 -13.15 8.96
C PRO A 13 3.61 -13.62 7.50
N LEU A 14 2.84 -13.04 6.56
CA LEU A 14 2.96 -13.36 5.14
C LEU A 14 4.35 -12.98 4.59
N ILE A 15 4.85 -11.80 4.95
CA ILE A 15 6.16 -11.33 4.51
C ILE A 15 7.26 -12.28 5.00
N GLU A 16 7.28 -12.56 6.30
CA GLU A 16 8.31 -13.37 6.96
C GLU A 16 8.26 -14.84 6.52
N SER A 17 7.07 -15.40 6.31
CA SER A 17 6.91 -16.83 6.00
C SER A 17 6.89 -17.17 4.50
N ARG A 18 6.59 -16.20 3.62
CA ARG A 18 6.47 -16.45 2.17
C ARG A 18 7.39 -15.56 1.35
N LEU A 19 7.34 -14.23 1.53
CA LEU A 19 8.04 -13.29 0.65
C LEU A 19 9.54 -13.28 0.89
N LEU A 20 10.01 -13.09 2.12
CA LEU A 20 11.44 -13.06 2.39
C LEU A 20 12.14 -14.39 2.06
N PRO A 21 11.59 -15.57 2.39
CA PRO A 21 12.16 -16.85 1.96
C PRO A 21 12.28 -16.95 0.44
N TYR A 22 11.23 -16.57 -0.29
CA TYR A 22 11.27 -16.54 -1.75
C TYR A 22 12.38 -15.60 -2.27
N LEU A 23 12.48 -14.39 -1.72
CA LEU A 23 13.53 -13.43 -2.09
C LEU A 23 14.93 -13.92 -1.71
N ALA A 24 15.08 -14.73 -0.65
CA ALA A 24 16.34 -15.33 -0.24
C ALA A 24 16.82 -16.45 -1.18
N GLY A 25 16.02 -16.79 -2.20
CA GLY A 25 16.27 -17.90 -3.12
C GLY A 25 15.81 -19.26 -2.58
N GLN A 26 15.03 -19.29 -1.49
CA GLN A 26 14.47 -20.54 -0.96
C GLN A 26 13.23 -20.95 -1.79
N GLY A 27 12.97 -22.26 -1.92
CA GLY A 27 11.82 -22.78 -2.65
C GLY A 27 11.93 -22.67 -4.19
N GLY A 28 10.83 -22.90 -4.88
CA GLY A 28 10.70 -22.84 -6.35
C GLY A 28 10.42 -21.43 -6.89
N ASP A 29 10.61 -21.24 -8.19
CA ASP A 29 10.40 -19.93 -8.84
C ASP A 29 8.92 -19.50 -8.90
N ASP A 30 8.02 -20.46 -8.75
CA ASP A 30 6.57 -20.30 -8.83
C ASP A 30 5.89 -20.20 -7.45
N ASP A 31 6.65 -20.24 -6.35
CA ASP A 31 6.14 -20.34 -4.97
C ASP A 31 5.35 -19.10 -4.49
N ILE A 32 5.34 -18.02 -5.27
CA ILE A 32 4.54 -16.81 -5.01
C ILE A 32 3.50 -16.52 -6.12
N ASN A 33 3.36 -17.40 -7.12
CA ASN A 33 2.44 -17.17 -8.24
C ASN A 33 0.98 -17.07 -7.79
N ASP A 34 0.60 -17.77 -6.71
CA ASP A 34 -0.72 -17.63 -6.06
C ASP A 34 -0.93 -16.22 -5.50
N LEU A 35 0.10 -15.65 -4.86
CA LEU A 35 0.06 -14.28 -4.34
C LEU A 35 0.01 -13.26 -5.48
N ILE A 36 0.78 -13.47 -6.55
CA ILE A 36 0.74 -12.61 -7.74
C ILE A 36 -0.65 -12.64 -8.37
N ALA A 37 -1.23 -13.83 -8.60
CA ALA A 37 -2.57 -13.96 -9.15
C ALA A 37 -3.62 -13.27 -8.26
N ARG A 38 -3.49 -13.40 -6.94
CA ARG A 38 -4.36 -12.71 -5.99
C ARG A 38 -4.23 -11.19 -6.08
N ALA A 39 -3.01 -10.66 -6.17
CA ALA A 39 -2.77 -9.23 -6.33
C ALA A 39 -3.34 -8.70 -7.66
N VAL A 40 -3.28 -9.49 -8.75
CA VAL A 40 -3.92 -9.16 -10.03
C VAL A 40 -5.44 -9.01 -9.87
N GLU A 41 -6.10 -9.97 -9.21
CA GLU A 41 -7.54 -9.89 -8.96
C GLU A 41 -7.93 -8.69 -8.09
N ILE A 42 -7.14 -8.39 -7.05
CA ILE A 42 -7.35 -7.20 -6.20
C ILE A 42 -7.19 -5.91 -7.01
N ARG A 43 -6.20 -5.83 -7.92
CA ARG A 43 -6.03 -4.68 -8.83
C ARG A 43 -7.25 -4.49 -9.73
N LYS A 44 -7.82 -5.58 -10.27
CA LYS A 44 -9.05 -5.53 -11.09
C LYS A 44 -10.24 -5.02 -10.30
N VAL A 45 -10.43 -5.55 -9.09
CA VAL A 45 -11.48 -5.10 -8.17
C VAL A 45 -11.33 -3.61 -7.87
N ARG A 46 -10.11 -3.20 -7.56
CA ARG A 46 -9.80 -1.83 -7.19
C ARG A 46 -10.03 -0.83 -8.32
N PHE A 47 -9.56 -1.15 -9.51
CA PHE A 47 -9.82 -0.37 -10.71
C PHE A 47 -11.33 -0.18 -10.94
N ARG A 48 -12.11 -1.26 -10.84
CA ARG A 48 -13.56 -1.18 -11.02
C ARG A 48 -14.22 -0.34 -9.93
N ALA A 49 -13.78 -0.45 -8.68
CA ALA A 49 -14.29 0.38 -7.59
C ALA A 49 -13.99 1.87 -7.83
N LYS A 50 -12.79 2.19 -8.36
CA LYS A 50 -12.40 3.57 -8.67
C LYS A 50 -13.15 4.18 -9.84
N ALA A 51 -13.53 3.37 -10.84
CA ALA A 51 -14.42 3.83 -11.90
C ALA A 51 -15.75 4.39 -11.36
N TRP A 52 -16.31 3.79 -10.31
CA TRP A 52 -17.50 4.32 -9.63
C TRP A 52 -17.24 5.63 -8.89
N ALA A 53 -16.12 5.75 -8.17
CA ALA A 53 -15.75 7.01 -7.52
C ALA A 53 -15.60 8.16 -8.53
N LEU A 54 -15.03 7.88 -9.71
CA LEU A 54 -14.92 8.84 -10.80
C LEU A 54 -16.28 9.20 -11.41
N GLY A 55 -17.19 8.23 -11.53
CA GLY A 55 -18.58 8.46 -11.91
C GLY A 55 -19.29 9.44 -10.98
N VAL A 56 -19.14 9.24 -9.65
CA VAL A 56 -19.66 10.18 -8.65
C VAL A 56 -19.02 11.56 -8.79
N GLN A 57 -17.70 11.62 -8.98
CA GLN A 57 -16.99 12.89 -9.18
C GLN A 57 -17.49 13.65 -10.41
N ALA A 58 -17.70 12.97 -11.53
CA ALA A 58 -18.21 13.57 -12.76
C ALA A 58 -19.62 14.13 -12.54
N TYR A 59 -20.50 13.35 -11.93
CA TYR A 59 -21.86 13.78 -11.61
C TYR A 59 -21.86 15.00 -10.65
N ALA A 60 -21.03 14.97 -9.61
CA ALA A 60 -20.89 16.07 -8.64
C ALA A 60 -20.33 17.38 -9.23
N ARG A 61 -19.58 17.32 -10.33
CA ARG A 61 -19.14 18.53 -11.05
C ARG A 61 -20.27 19.22 -11.80
N GLU A 62 -21.28 18.46 -12.21
CA GLU A 62 -22.42 18.95 -12.99
C GLU A 62 -23.62 19.33 -12.12
N HIS A 63 -23.63 18.93 -10.85
CA HIS A 63 -24.75 19.08 -9.93
C HIS A 63 -24.29 19.69 -8.61
N GLU A 64 -24.87 20.83 -8.23
CA GLU A 64 -24.59 21.49 -6.95
C GLU A 64 -25.18 20.71 -5.76
N GLY A 65 -24.58 20.87 -4.58
CA GLY A 65 -25.11 20.35 -3.31
C GLY A 65 -24.72 18.91 -2.96
N ILE A 66 -23.85 18.27 -3.75
CA ILE A 66 -23.34 16.94 -3.47
C ILE A 66 -22.05 17.06 -2.65
N ASP A 67 -22.08 16.57 -1.42
CA ASP A 67 -20.91 16.53 -0.53
C ASP A 67 -20.01 15.34 -0.90
N PHE A 68 -19.15 15.55 -1.91
CA PHE A 68 -18.19 14.55 -2.38
C PHE A 68 -16.77 15.12 -2.34
N GLU A 69 -15.90 14.50 -1.53
CA GLU A 69 -14.49 14.90 -1.36
C GLU A 69 -13.54 14.04 -2.22
N PRO A 70 -13.11 14.52 -3.41
CA PRO A 70 -12.31 13.70 -4.33
C PRO A 70 -10.95 13.30 -3.75
N HIS A 71 -10.34 14.13 -2.89
CA HIS A 71 -9.06 13.80 -2.25
C HIS A 71 -9.17 12.64 -1.27
N LEU A 72 -10.39 12.33 -0.81
CA LEU A 72 -10.67 11.17 0.03
C LEU A 72 -11.11 9.97 -0.82
N TYR A 73 -12.15 10.12 -1.64
CA TYR A 73 -12.81 8.99 -2.30
C TYR A 73 -12.11 8.51 -3.58
N VAL A 74 -11.47 9.41 -4.34
CA VAL A 74 -10.77 9.07 -5.58
C VAL A 74 -9.30 8.79 -5.31
N TRP A 75 -8.60 9.70 -4.62
CA TRP A 75 -7.16 9.58 -4.45
C TRP A 75 -6.73 8.96 -3.10
N GLY A 76 -7.41 9.33 -2.01
CA GLY A 76 -6.91 9.04 -0.66
C GLY A 76 -7.18 7.63 -0.11
N ARG A 77 -8.22 6.95 -0.56
CA ARG A 77 -8.61 5.60 -0.11
C ARG A 77 -8.26 4.53 -1.14
N PRO A 78 -8.02 3.28 -0.74
CA PRO A 78 -7.68 2.21 -1.68
C PRO A 78 -8.83 1.86 -2.63
N PHE A 79 -10.06 1.77 -2.13
CA PHE A 79 -11.29 1.51 -2.90
C PHE A 79 -12.25 2.71 -2.80
N PHE A 80 -13.38 2.65 -3.50
CA PHE A 80 -14.49 3.57 -3.25
C PHE A 80 -15.21 3.14 -1.97
N LEU A 81 -14.90 3.78 -0.86
CA LEU A 81 -15.45 3.44 0.47
C LEU A 81 -16.15 4.66 1.04
N VAL A 82 -17.35 4.45 1.57
CA VAL A 82 -18.15 5.46 2.26
C VAL A 82 -18.60 4.87 3.60
N GLY A 83 -18.31 5.59 4.68
CA GLY A 83 -18.69 5.16 6.02
C GLY A 83 -18.30 6.15 7.11
N ASP A 84 -19.12 6.18 8.16
CA ASP A 84 -18.94 7.01 9.35
C ASP A 84 -17.94 6.35 10.31
N GLY A 85 -16.67 6.40 9.95
CA GLY A 85 -15.58 6.03 10.83
C GLY A 85 -14.83 4.74 10.46
N PRO A 86 -13.68 4.54 11.11
CA PRO A 86 -12.67 3.54 10.76
C PRO A 86 -13.19 2.10 10.73
N GLU A 87 -14.11 1.72 11.61
CA GLU A 87 -14.61 0.35 11.71
C GLU A 87 -15.45 -0.04 10.49
N ARG A 88 -16.28 0.88 9.99
CA ARG A 88 -17.07 0.66 8.77
C ARG A 88 -16.17 0.62 7.54
N ILE A 89 -15.11 1.42 7.53
CA ILE A 89 -14.10 1.38 6.47
C ILE A 89 -13.40 0.01 6.45
N ALA A 90 -12.96 -0.51 7.60
CA ALA A 90 -12.36 -1.84 7.70
C ALA A 90 -13.27 -2.96 7.18
N GLU A 91 -14.57 -2.91 7.48
CA GLU A 91 -15.54 -3.86 6.92
C GLU A 91 -15.70 -3.70 5.40
N GLY A 92 -15.72 -2.47 4.89
CA GLY A 92 -15.73 -2.21 3.45
C GLY A 92 -14.50 -2.80 2.73
N ILE A 93 -13.31 -2.65 3.33
CA ILE A 93 -12.07 -3.28 2.83
C ILE A 93 -12.24 -4.80 2.75
N ARG A 94 -12.72 -5.43 3.83
CA ARG A 94 -12.94 -6.88 3.87
C ARG A 94 -13.83 -7.35 2.72
N ARG A 95 -14.92 -6.63 2.47
CA ARG A 95 -15.87 -6.95 1.39
C ARG A 95 -15.26 -6.79 0.01
N TYR A 96 -14.51 -5.72 -0.25
CA TYR A 96 -13.82 -5.55 -1.53
C TYR A 96 -12.75 -6.60 -1.74
N LEU A 97 -11.93 -6.91 -0.73
CA LEU A 97 -10.93 -7.96 -0.85
C LEU A 97 -11.58 -9.32 -1.13
N ALA A 98 -12.74 -9.62 -0.54
CA ALA A 98 -13.47 -10.86 -0.80
C ALA A 98 -14.20 -10.90 -2.15
N ALA A 99 -14.36 -9.76 -2.83
CA ALA A 99 -15.10 -9.67 -4.09
C ALA A 99 -14.25 -10.12 -5.29
N SER A 100 -14.95 -10.52 -6.36
CA SER A 100 -14.39 -10.59 -7.72
C SER A 100 -14.68 -9.28 -8.45
N ALA A 101 -14.00 -9.03 -9.57
CA ALA A 101 -14.23 -7.84 -10.40
C ALA A 101 -15.71 -7.66 -10.81
N ALA A 102 -16.44 -8.76 -11.04
CA ALA A 102 -17.86 -8.73 -11.38
C ALA A 102 -18.78 -8.39 -10.18
N GLY A 103 -18.34 -8.68 -8.95
CA GLY A 103 -19.10 -8.41 -7.72
C GLY A 103 -18.92 -7.00 -7.15
N VAL A 104 -17.98 -6.22 -7.69
CA VAL A 104 -17.62 -4.88 -7.19
C VAL A 104 -18.77 -3.88 -7.31
N ASP A 105 -19.56 -3.98 -8.39
CA ASP A 105 -20.60 -3.01 -8.71
C ASP A 105 -21.70 -2.95 -7.64
N ALA A 106 -22.06 -4.10 -7.06
CA ALA A 106 -23.00 -4.16 -5.96
C ALA A 106 -22.48 -3.42 -4.73
N ILE A 107 -21.20 -3.62 -4.38
CA ILE A 107 -20.58 -2.93 -3.25
C ILE A 107 -20.51 -1.42 -3.54
N ALA A 108 -20.12 -1.03 -4.75
CA ALA A 108 -20.02 0.39 -5.13
C ALA A 108 -21.39 1.09 -5.10
N ALA A 109 -22.46 0.43 -5.56
CA ALA A 109 -23.82 0.95 -5.48
C ALA A 109 -24.27 1.19 -4.02
N GLU A 110 -23.93 0.28 -3.10
CA GLU A 110 -24.17 0.50 -1.67
C GLU A 110 -23.37 1.67 -1.10
N MET A 111 -22.13 1.89 -1.57
CA MET A 111 -21.32 3.04 -1.16
C MET A 111 -21.91 4.36 -1.69
N ILE A 112 -22.48 4.36 -2.89
CA ILE A 112 -23.23 5.52 -3.42
C ILE A 112 -24.45 5.81 -2.55
N ASP A 113 -25.25 4.80 -2.24
CA ASP A 113 -26.45 4.95 -1.41
C ASP A 113 -26.10 5.49 -0.01
N ARG A 114 -24.97 5.07 0.56
CA ARG A 114 -24.46 5.60 1.83
C ARG A 114 -23.96 7.05 1.73
N LEU A 115 -23.43 7.44 0.58
CA LEU A 115 -22.96 8.80 0.36
C LEU A 115 -24.16 9.75 0.28
N ASP A 116 -25.10 9.43 -0.59
CA ASP A 116 -26.37 10.13 -0.74
C ASP A 116 -27.37 9.21 -1.49
N PRO A 117 -28.46 8.77 -0.84
CA PRO A 117 -29.48 7.93 -1.48
C PRO A 117 -30.08 8.54 -2.76
N ALA A 118 -30.06 9.88 -2.91
CA ALA A 118 -30.55 10.55 -4.11
C ALA A 118 -29.70 10.30 -5.35
N LEU A 119 -28.46 9.83 -5.18
CA LEU A 119 -27.54 9.46 -6.27
C LEU A 119 -27.81 8.04 -6.79
N SER A 120 -28.56 7.23 -6.06
CA SER A 120 -28.85 5.84 -6.42
C SER A 120 -29.55 5.76 -7.78
N GLY A 121 -28.98 4.99 -8.71
CA GLY A 121 -29.46 4.85 -10.09
C GLY A 121 -29.16 6.04 -11.02
N ARG A 122 -28.46 7.07 -10.57
CA ARG A 122 -28.05 8.24 -11.40
C ARG A 122 -26.57 8.22 -11.78
N ILE A 123 -25.77 7.48 -11.03
CA ILE A 123 -24.34 7.36 -11.26
C ILE A 123 -24.07 6.17 -12.18
N GLU A 124 -23.21 6.40 -13.17
CA GLU A 124 -22.61 5.34 -13.97
C GLU A 124 -21.10 5.31 -13.70
N PRO A 125 -20.45 4.13 -13.70
CA PRO A 125 -19.01 4.04 -13.53
C PRO A 125 -18.30 4.62 -14.76
N ASP A 126 -17.17 5.29 -14.53
CA ASP A 126 -16.33 5.80 -15.61
C ASP A 126 -15.90 4.65 -16.55
N ALA A 127 -16.05 4.87 -17.86
CA ALA A 127 -15.71 3.92 -18.91
C ALA A 127 -14.42 4.29 -19.66
N GLY A 128 -13.74 5.38 -19.26
CA GLY A 128 -12.56 5.91 -19.94
C GLY A 128 -11.27 5.16 -19.60
N GLY A 129 -11.19 4.57 -18.40
CA GLY A 129 -10.03 3.80 -17.97
C GLY A 129 -9.85 2.47 -18.71
N ARG A 130 -8.59 1.99 -18.80
CA ARG A 130 -8.28 0.62 -19.23
C ARG A 130 -7.23 -0.01 -18.32
N LEU A 131 -7.46 -1.27 -17.93
CA LEU A 131 -6.43 -2.09 -17.29
C LEU A 131 -5.57 -2.78 -18.35
N PRO A 132 -4.25 -2.91 -18.11
CA PRO A 132 -3.45 -3.94 -18.76
C PRO A 132 -4.07 -5.33 -18.54
N GLY A 133 -3.82 -6.26 -19.46
CA GLY A 133 -4.25 -7.65 -19.30
C GLY A 133 -3.57 -8.33 -18.10
N ASP A 134 -4.17 -9.41 -17.62
CA ASP A 134 -3.73 -10.13 -16.42
C ASP A 134 -2.25 -10.54 -16.48
N ASP A 135 -1.74 -10.99 -17.64
CA ASP A 135 -0.33 -11.34 -17.83
C ASP A 135 0.61 -10.14 -17.65
N ALA A 136 0.22 -8.96 -18.14
CA ALA A 136 1.01 -7.74 -18.00
C ALA A 136 1.00 -7.24 -16.55
N LEU A 137 -0.16 -7.33 -15.88
CA LEU A 137 -0.26 -7.01 -14.45
C LEU A 137 0.60 -7.96 -13.60
N ALA A 138 0.54 -9.26 -13.88
CA ALA A 138 1.32 -10.28 -13.21
C ALA A 138 2.83 -10.08 -13.44
N ALA A 139 3.25 -9.81 -14.67
CA ALA A 139 4.64 -9.53 -15.01
C ALA A 139 5.17 -8.30 -14.26
N GLY A 140 4.40 -7.20 -14.21
CA GLY A 140 4.78 -6.00 -13.48
C GLY A 140 4.91 -6.21 -11.97
N LEU A 141 4.06 -7.06 -11.38
CA LEU A 141 4.15 -7.45 -9.96
C LEU A 141 5.32 -8.39 -9.68
N ALA A 142 5.58 -9.34 -10.58
CA ALA A 142 6.58 -10.39 -10.38
C ALA A 142 8.01 -9.91 -10.64
N MET A 143 8.21 -8.98 -11.60
CA MET A 143 9.54 -8.62 -12.07
C MET A 143 10.45 -8.07 -10.95
N PRO A 144 10.04 -7.12 -10.09
CA PRO A 144 10.89 -6.65 -9.00
C PRO A 144 11.28 -7.77 -8.04
N LEU A 145 10.32 -8.62 -7.65
CA LEU A 145 10.56 -9.74 -6.75
C LEU A 145 11.51 -10.79 -7.36
N ARG A 146 11.35 -11.10 -8.65
CA ARG A 146 12.23 -12.02 -9.38
C ARG A 146 13.64 -11.46 -9.56
N MET A 147 13.78 -10.16 -9.77
CA MET A 147 15.09 -9.50 -9.82
C MET A 147 15.82 -9.59 -8.47
N LEU A 148 15.11 -9.38 -7.36
CA LEU A 148 15.67 -9.52 -6.01
C LEU A 148 16.02 -10.97 -5.69
N ARG A 149 15.13 -11.92 -5.97
CA ARG A 149 15.41 -13.36 -5.85
C ARG A 149 16.63 -13.77 -6.67
N GLY A 150 16.69 -13.34 -7.94
CA GLY A 150 17.82 -13.60 -8.82
C GLY A 150 19.13 -13.04 -8.26
N SER A 151 19.08 -11.89 -7.58
CA SER A 151 20.24 -11.28 -6.91
C SER A 151 20.74 -12.14 -5.75
N ALA A 152 19.83 -12.64 -4.91
CA ALA A 152 20.16 -13.56 -3.82
C ALA A 152 20.80 -14.87 -4.35
N VAL A 153 20.21 -15.46 -5.39
CA VAL A 153 20.73 -16.68 -6.03
C VAL A 153 22.11 -16.44 -6.66
N ALA A 154 22.30 -15.32 -7.35
CA ALA A 154 23.57 -14.94 -7.96
C ALA A 154 24.68 -14.81 -6.91
N LEU A 155 24.42 -14.11 -5.80
CA LEU A 155 25.40 -13.92 -4.73
C LEU A 155 25.81 -15.25 -4.09
N ARG A 156 24.85 -16.16 -3.82
CA ARG A 156 25.16 -17.52 -3.34
C ARG A 156 26.02 -18.31 -4.34
N GLY A 157 25.82 -18.07 -5.63
CA GLY A 157 26.62 -18.66 -6.72
C GLY A 157 27.96 -17.96 -6.97
N GLY A 158 28.34 -16.96 -6.17
CA GLY A 158 29.57 -16.19 -6.36
C GLY A 158 29.54 -15.20 -7.54
N GLN A 159 28.34 -14.88 -8.05
CA GLN A 159 28.14 -13.91 -9.11
C GLN A 159 27.80 -12.54 -8.54
N ARG A 160 28.47 -11.49 -9.04
CA ARG A 160 28.28 -10.12 -8.57
C ARG A 160 27.10 -9.40 -9.23
N HIS A 161 26.79 -9.75 -10.47
CA HIS A 161 25.81 -9.03 -11.27
C HIS A 161 24.66 -9.92 -11.68
N VAL A 162 23.47 -9.33 -11.75
CA VAL A 162 22.28 -9.92 -12.38
C VAL A 162 21.89 -9.11 -13.61
N ARG A 163 21.33 -9.79 -14.61
CA ARG A 163 20.85 -9.17 -15.83
C ARG A 163 19.33 -9.09 -15.83
N ARG A 164 18.78 -7.91 -16.08
CA ARG A 164 17.34 -7.74 -16.28
C ARG A 164 16.91 -8.40 -17.59
N PRO A 165 15.87 -9.26 -17.58
CA PRO A 165 15.46 -10.00 -18.78
C PRO A 165 15.00 -9.12 -19.94
N GLU A 166 14.35 -8.00 -19.65
CA GLU A 166 13.66 -7.16 -20.64
C GLU A 166 14.61 -6.42 -21.58
N ASP A 167 15.72 -5.89 -21.04
CA ASP A 167 16.64 -5.03 -21.79
C ASP A 167 18.11 -5.45 -21.69
N GLY A 168 18.40 -6.51 -20.94
CA GLY A 168 19.75 -7.02 -20.75
C GLY A 168 20.66 -6.15 -19.88
N ARG A 169 20.12 -5.11 -19.23
CA ARG A 169 20.92 -4.25 -18.33
C ARG A 169 21.40 -5.04 -17.12
N GLU A 170 22.66 -4.82 -16.76
CA GLU A 170 23.28 -5.45 -15.60
C GLU A 170 23.19 -4.54 -14.36
N PHE A 171 22.98 -5.18 -13.21
CA PHE A 171 22.86 -4.54 -11.91
C PHE A 171 23.75 -5.26 -10.91
N ASP A 172 24.31 -4.52 -9.94
CA ASP A 172 25.02 -5.12 -8.82
C ASP A 172 24.01 -5.79 -7.87
N ALA A 173 24.18 -7.10 -7.65
CA ALA A 173 23.23 -7.91 -6.90
C ALA A 173 23.19 -7.53 -5.42
N ALA A 174 24.33 -7.14 -4.84
CA ALA A 174 24.40 -6.70 -3.45
C ALA A 174 23.72 -5.35 -3.27
N GLU A 175 23.90 -4.43 -4.21
CA GLU A 175 23.20 -3.13 -4.19
C GLU A 175 21.68 -3.30 -4.25
N LEU A 176 21.18 -4.15 -5.16
CA LEU A 176 19.74 -4.42 -5.26
C LEU A 176 19.17 -4.97 -3.94
N LEU A 177 19.81 -5.98 -3.34
CA LEU A 177 19.30 -6.56 -2.09
C LEU A 177 19.33 -5.57 -0.93
N THR A 178 20.44 -4.84 -0.77
CA THR A 178 20.65 -3.97 0.41
C THR A 178 19.79 -2.71 0.38
N ARG A 179 19.35 -2.26 -0.80
CA ARG A 179 18.62 -1.00 -0.98
C ARG A 179 17.14 -1.19 -1.27
N GLU A 180 16.79 -2.11 -2.16
CA GLU A 180 15.45 -2.16 -2.77
C GLU A 180 14.49 -3.07 -2.01
N VAL A 181 15.00 -4.02 -1.21
CA VAL A 181 14.16 -5.05 -0.56
C VAL A 181 13.04 -4.48 0.29
N PRO A 182 13.26 -3.53 1.24
CA PRO A 182 12.16 -3.03 2.06
C PRO A 182 11.04 -2.40 1.23
N TYR A 183 11.42 -1.63 0.20
CA TYR A 183 10.47 -0.95 -0.68
C TYR A 183 9.68 -1.95 -1.54
N CYS A 184 10.35 -2.86 -2.25
CA CYS A 184 9.68 -3.85 -3.10
C CYS A 184 8.80 -4.81 -2.29
N VAL A 185 9.20 -5.18 -1.07
CA VAL A 185 8.39 -6.02 -0.18
C VAL A 185 7.11 -5.28 0.22
N LEU A 186 7.21 -4.01 0.65
CA LEU A 186 6.04 -3.25 1.04
C LEU A 186 5.14 -2.93 -0.17
N GLU A 187 5.71 -2.61 -1.32
CA GLU A 187 4.96 -2.37 -2.56
C GLU A 187 4.15 -3.60 -2.97
N PHE A 188 4.74 -4.79 -2.92
CA PHE A 188 4.01 -6.02 -3.22
C PHE A 188 2.98 -6.35 -2.14
N ALA A 189 3.29 -6.15 -0.86
CA ALA A 189 2.33 -6.32 0.23
C ALA A 189 1.13 -5.37 0.07
N ALA A 190 1.36 -4.13 -0.34
CA ALA A 190 0.30 -3.15 -0.64
C ALA A 190 -0.56 -3.55 -1.86
N ALA A 191 -0.07 -4.42 -2.75
CA ALA A 191 -0.90 -4.98 -3.81
C ALA A 191 -1.90 -6.06 -3.30
N LEU A 192 -1.62 -6.66 -2.14
CA LEU A 192 -2.48 -7.64 -1.48
C LEU A 192 -3.38 -7.01 -0.40
N MET A 193 -2.86 -6.00 0.29
CA MET A 193 -3.58 -5.22 1.29
C MET A 193 -3.37 -3.72 1.00
N PRO A 194 -4.23 -3.12 0.16
CA PRO A 194 -4.06 -1.74 -0.28
C PRO A 194 -4.07 -0.71 0.85
N GLY A 195 -3.17 0.28 0.76
CA GLY A 195 -3.05 1.39 1.70
C GLY A 195 -3.82 2.66 1.32
N TRP A 196 -3.63 3.69 2.13
CA TRP A 196 -4.16 5.04 1.94
C TRP A 196 -3.06 5.98 1.45
N MET A 197 -3.45 7.09 0.82
CA MET A 197 -2.51 8.07 0.26
C MET A 197 -2.80 9.51 0.69
N SER A 198 -1.75 10.28 0.93
CA SER A 198 -1.76 11.70 1.24
C SER A 198 -0.61 12.44 0.54
N ARG A 199 -0.71 13.78 0.43
CA ARG A 199 0.36 14.60 -0.15
C ARG A 199 1.09 15.37 0.94
N GLY A 200 2.37 15.64 0.71
CA GLY A 200 3.20 16.44 1.61
C GLY A 200 3.78 15.62 2.76
N TYR A 201 4.11 16.27 3.86
CA TYR A 201 4.82 15.65 4.99
C TYR A 201 3.83 15.11 6.03
N THR A 202 3.00 14.16 5.63
CA THR A 202 1.84 13.72 6.42
C THR A 202 2.02 12.35 7.06
N TRP A 203 3.24 11.79 7.06
CA TRP A 203 3.47 10.50 7.70
C TRP A 203 3.52 10.61 9.24
N PRO A 204 2.98 9.62 9.97
CA PRO A 204 2.81 9.70 11.42
C PRO A 204 4.06 10.08 12.20
N THR A 205 5.24 9.52 11.88
CA THR A 205 6.45 9.80 12.65
C THR A 205 6.92 11.25 12.49
N HIS A 206 6.75 11.85 11.30
CA HIS A 206 7.03 13.27 11.07
C HIS A 206 6.01 14.16 11.79
N LEU A 207 4.72 13.85 11.67
CA LEU A 207 3.67 14.60 12.35
C LEU A 207 3.86 14.61 13.87
N CYS A 208 4.27 13.46 14.45
CA CYS A 208 4.63 13.36 15.86
C CYS A 208 5.81 14.28 16.21
N ALA A 209 6.88 14.23 15.40
CA ALA A 209 8.07 15.03 15.62
C ALA A 209 7.77 16.55 15.55
N GLU A 210 7.00 17.00 14.56
CA GLU A 210 6.58 18.40 14.42
C GLU A 210 5.67 18.88 15.56
N ALA A 211 4.82 17.98 16.07
CA ALA A 211 3.94 18.24 17.21
C ALA A 211 4.69 18.24 18.55
N GLY A 212 5.96 17.81 18.58
CA GLY A 212 6.74 17.65 19.82
C GLY A 212 6.17 16.53 20.70
N VAL A 213 5.68 15.44 20.10
CA VAL A 213 5.22 14.23 20.80
C VAL A 213 6.05 13.03 20.33
N GLY A 214 6.29 12.07 21.23
CA GLY A 214 7.01 10.86 20.85
C GLY A 214 6.16 9.95 19.96
N ALA A 215 6.74 9.47 18.85
CA ALA A 215 6.17 8.45 17.96
C ALA A 215 6.28 7.03 18.57
N GLU A 216 5.77 6.85 19.79
CA GLU A 216 5.86 5.57 20.49
C GLU A 216 5.15 4.45 19.73
N GLY A 217 5.76 3.27 19.72
CA GLY A 217 5.28 2.11 18.95
C GLY A 217 5.88 2.02 17.53
N PHE A 218 6.36 3.14 16.97
CA PHE A 218 7.07 3.12 15.70
C PHE A 218 8.53 2.67 15.88
N THR A 219 8.96 1.82 14.96
CA THR A 219 10.31 1.25 14.89
C THR A 219 10.82 1.33 13.47
N ALA A 220 12.11 1.06 13.26
CA ALA A 220 12.64 0.93 11.92
C ALA A 220 12.01 -0.30 11.21
N PRO A 221 11.81 -0.26 9.88
CA PRO A 221 11.18 -1.34 9.11
C PRO A 221 12.10 -2.54 8.88
N THR A 222 13.00 -2.83 9.84
CA THR A 222 13.93 -3.96 9.81
C THR A 222 13.25 -5.30 9.52
N PRO A 223 12.05 -5.61 10.05
CA PRO A 223 11.35 -6.87 9.72
C PRO A 223 11.17 -7.12 8.23
N LEU A 224 11.05 -6.07 7.40
CA LEU A 224 10.89 -6.18 5.93
C LEU A 224 12.15 -6.68 5.20
N SER A 225 13.27 -6.85 5.91
CA SER A 225 14.54 -7.33 5.34
C SER A 225 15.30 -8.29 6.25
N ALA A 226 14.70 -8.68 7.39
CA ALA A 226 15.41 -9.37 8.47
C ALA A 226 16.08 -10.68 8.01
N LEU A 227 15.33 -11.56 7.36
CA LEU A 227 15.87 -12.84 6.87
C LEU A 227 17.02 -12.64 5.86
N LEU A 228 16.95 -11.64 4.97
CA LEU A 228 18.02 -11.44 4.01
C LEU A 228 19.29 -10.90 4.68
N ARG A 229 19.16 -10.09 5.72
CA ARG A 229 20.30 -9.66 6.54
C ARG A 229 20.99 -10.84 7.23
N GLU A 230 20.20 -11.81 7.68
CA GLU A 230 20.71 -13.05 8.30
C GLU A 230 21.37 -13.99 7.29
N GLU A 231 20.79 -14.14 6.09
CA GLU A 231 21.31 -15.01 5.02
C GLU A 231 22.53 -14.41 4.30
N PHE A 232 22.67 -13.09 4.31
CA PHE A 232 23.76 -12.36 3.65
C PHE A 232 24.45 -11.39 4.64
N PRO A 233 25.09 -11.90 5.70
CA PRO A 233 25.66 -11.08 6.78
C PRO A 233 26.90 -10.28 6.34
N ASP A 234 27.57 -10.72 5.27
CA ASP A 234 28.78 -10.08 4.75
C ASP A 234 28.47 -8.84 3.87
N LEU A 235 27.20 -8.58 3.56
CA LEU A 235 26.81 -7.37 2.82
C LEU A 235 26.73 -6.17 3.76
N GLU A 236 27.04 -4.99 3.22
CA GLU A 236 26.85 -3.73 3.94
C GLU A 236 25.38 -3.31 3.87
N TRP A 237 24.61 -3.64 4.91
CA TRP A 237 23.21 -3.27 5.00
C TRP A 237 23.04 -1.90 5.68
N PRO A 238 22.52 -0.86 4.98
CA PRO A 238 22.20 0.41 5.61
C PRO A 238 21.24 0.21 6.78
N ALA A 239 21.44 0.97 7.86
CA ALA A 239 20.47 1.01 8.96
C ALA A 239 19.15 1.61 8.43
N PRO A 240 18.03 0.88 8.48
CA PRO A 240 16.77 1.42 7.98
C PRO A 240 16.34 2.56 8.92
N PRO A 241 16.03 3.76 8.40
CA PRO A 241 15.65 4.87 9.26
C PRO A 241 14.29 4.58 9.94
N PRO A 242 14.05 5.05 11.17
CA PRO A 242 12.78 4.88 11.87
C PRO A 242 11.67 5.82 11.35
N THR A 243 11.94 6.56 10.27
CA THR A 243 11.05 7.53 9.63
C THR A 243 11.45 7.67 8.15
N ILE A 244 10.56 8.22 7.34
CA ILE A 244 10.87 8.58 5.94
C ILE A 244 11.86 9.76 5.92
N VAL A 245 12.92 9.64 5.12
CA VAL A 245 13.89 10.74 4.88
C VAL A 245 14.03 11.13 3.41
N GLY A 246 13.28 10.50 2.50
CA GLY A 246 13.34 10.76 1.06
C GLY A 246 12.25 10.01 0.29
N ASN A 247 12.24 10.19 -1.04
CA ASN A 247 11.32 9.49 -1.94
C ASN A 247 11.69 8.01 -2.05
N TYR A 248 10.72 7.17 -2.45
CA TYR A 248 10.89 5.73 -2.65
C TYR A 248 11.45 5.02 -1.39
N MET A 249 10.96 5.42 -0.22
CA MET A 249 11.42 4.89 1.06
C MET A 249 10.26 4.37 1.91
N VAL A 250 10.57 3.32 2.67
CA VAL A 250 9.75 2.83 3.78
C VAL A 250 10.29 3.41 5.09
N GLY A 251 9.40 4.01 5.87
CA GLY A 251 9.74 4.62 7.16
C GLY A 251 9.27 3.78 8.34
N GLY A 252 8.74 4.47 9.35
CA GLY A 252 8.30 3.86 10.60
C GLY A 252 7.32 2.69 10.41
N LEU A 253 7.59 1.62 11.15
CA LEU A 253 6.79 0.42 11.24
C LEU A 253 6.26 0.24 12.66
N VAL A 254 4.96 -0.07 12.78
CA VAL A 254 4.32 -0.45 14.04
C VAL A 254 4.01 -1.96 13.98
N PRO A 255 4.53 -2.78 14.90
CA PRO A 255 4.22 -4.20 14.94
C PRO A 255 2.77 -4.44 15.37
N VAL A 256 2.23 -5.61 15.02
CA VAL A 256 0.81 -5.99 15.20
C VAL A 256 0.30 -5.70 16.62
N ASP A 257 1.08 -6.07 17.63
CA ASP A 257 0.75 -5.95 19.04
C ASP A 257 0.80 -4.52 19.59
N ARG A 258 1.25 -3.55 18.78
CA ARG A 258 1.39 -2.13 19.16
C ARG A 258 0.53 -1.20 18.32
N VAL A 259 -0.18 -1.71 17.30
CA VAL A 259 -1.01 -0.87 16.41
C VAL A 259 -2.10 -0.13 17.20
N ALA A 260 -2.82 -0.80 18.09
CA ALA A 260 -3.89 -0.18 18.88
C ALA A 260 -3.38 0.95 19.79
N ASP A 261 -2.22 0.74 20.43
CA ASP A 261 -1.58 1.74 21.30
C ASP A 261 -1.10 2.96 20.48
N ALA A 262 -0.43 2.72 19.35
CA ALA A 262 0.06 3.77 18.47
C ALA A 262 -1.10 4.61 17.90
N ARG A 263 -2.19 3.95 17.48
CA ARG A 263 -3.41 4.59 16.99
C ARG A 263 -4.07 5.46 18.06
N THR A 264 -4.26 4.93 19.27
CA THR A 264 -4.82 5.67 20.41
C THR A 264 -4.00 6.92 20.70
N ARG A 265 -2.67 6.80 20.69
CA ARG A 265 -1.78 7.93 20.94
C ARG A 265 -1.86 9.01 19.86
N LEU A 266 -1.97 8.64 18.59
CA LEU A 266 -2.19 9.62 17.51
C LEU A 266 -3.53 10.35 17.69
N ALA A 267 -4.58 9.63 18.11
CA ALA A 267 -5.87 10.23 18.41
C ALA A 267 -5.81 11.21 19.59
N ASP A 268 -5.13 10.85 20.69
CA ASP A 268 -4.93 11.69 21.88
C ASP A 268 -4.16 12.99 21.59
N HIS A 269 -3.42 13.02 20.49
CA HIS A 269 -2.62 14.17 20.06
C HIS A 269 -3.11 14.81 18.76
N ARG A 270 -4.30 14.43 18.28
CA ARG A 270 -4.86 14.88 17.00
C ARG A 270 -4.80 16.39 16.82
N ASP A 271 -5.19 17.16 17.82
CA ASP A 271 -5.23 18.63 17.77
C ASP A 271 -3.85 19.29 17.66
N ARG A 272 -2.76 18.53 17.86
CA ARG A 272 -1.37 19.00 17.76
C ARG A 272 -0.72 18.63 16.43
N LEU A 273 -1.30 17.70 15.67
CA LEU A 273 -0.75 17.25 14.38
C LEU A 273 -1.01 18.33 13.33
N LYS A 274 0.06 18.80 12.67
CA LYS A 274 -0.01 19.89 11.69
C LYS A 274 -0.26 19.34 10.28
N CYS A 275 -1.46 18.87 10.03
CA CYS A 275 -1.90 18.45 8.70
C CYS A 275 -3.41 18.64 8.52
N ASP A 276 -3.90 18.38 7.31
CA ASP A 276 -5.33 18.44 7.03
C ASP A 276 -6.07 17.34 7.81
N ALA A 277 -7.28 17.66 8.27
CA ALA A 277 -8.10 16.73 9.06
C ALA A 277 -8.39 15.41 8.31
N LEU A 278 -8.44 15.47 6.97
CA LEU A 278 -8.59 14.32 6.09
C LEU A 278 -7.37 13.40 6.13
N ASP A 279 -6.16 13.93 6.25
CA ASP A 279 -4.95 13.10 6.29
C ASP A 279 -4.87 12.36 7.63
N VAL A 280 -5.21 13.03 8.74
CA VAL A 280 -5.36 12.35 10.04
C VAL A 280 -6.41 11.24 9.97
N GLN A 281 -7.54 11.51 9.31
CA GLN A 281 -8.59 10.50 9.11
C GLN A 281 -8.07 9.29 8.32
N LYS A 282 -7.31 9.48 7.25
CA LYS A 282 -6.74 8.37 6.46
C LYS A 282 -5.74 7.54 7.27
N ILE A 283 -4.93 8.18 8.10
CA ILE A 283 -4.01 7.50 9.03
C ILE A 283 -4.80 6.64 10.01
N ASP A 284 -5.83 7.20 10.64
CA ASP A 284 -6.69 6.49 11.58
C ASP A 284 -7.42 5.30 10.93
N GLU A 285 -7.97 5.50 9.72
CA GLU A 285 -8.57 4.43 8.92
C GLU A 285 -7.60 3.29 8.61
N ALA A 286 -6.39 3.63 8.15
CA ALA A 286 -5.36 2.64 7.83
C ALA A 286 -4.93 1.84 9.08
N MET A 287 -4.71 2.52 10.21
CA MET A 287 -4.38 1.85 11.47
C MET A 287 -5.53 1.00 12.01
N ALA A 288 -6.78 1.45 11.87
CA ALA A 288 -7.92 0.66 12.27
C ALA A 288 -8.08 -0.61 11.44
N VAL A 289 -7.78 -0.53 10.13
CA VAL A 289 -7.74 -1.73 9.28
C VAL A 289 -6.63 -2.66 9.73
N ALA A 290 -5.43 -2.15 10.01
CA ALA A 290 -4.35 -2.96 10.55
C ALA A 290 -4.75 -3.67 11.85
N GLU A 291 -5.29 -2.93 12.82
CA GLU A 291 -5.78 -3.46 14.09
C GLU A 291 -6.84 -4.56 13.90
N ARG A 292 -7.85 -4.32 13.06
CA ARG A 292 -8.98 -5.24 12.84
C ARG A 292 -8.61 -6.50 12.09
N PHE A 293 -7.55 -6.46 11.29
CA PHE A 293 -7.07 -7.60 10.52
C PHE A 293 -5.91 -8.33 11.21
N GLY A 294 -5.43 -7.83 12.36
CA GLY A 294 -4.27 -8.39 13.06
C GLY A 294 -2.97 -8.19 12.27
N LEU A 295 -2.82 -7.04 11.63
CA LEU A 295 -1.68 -6.67 10.79
C LEU A 295 -0.82 -5.60 11.48
N GLY A 296 0.42 -5.46 11.03
CA GLY A 296 1.25 -4.31 11.37
C GLY A 296 0.82 -3.07 10.57
N PHE A 297 1.49 -1.96 10.81
CA PHE A 297 1.31 -0.71 10.07
C PHE A 297 2.66 -0.18 9.59
N CYS A 298 2.71 0.40 8.39
CA CYS A 298 3.91 1.03 7.88
C CYS A 298 3.61 2.32 7.11
N GLU A 299 4.46 3.32 7.29
CA GLU A 299 4.46 4.54 6.47
C GLU A 299 5.48 4.42 5.33
N ALA A 300 5.14 4.94 4.15
CA ALA A 300 6.05 4.97 3.01
C ALA A 300 5.78 6.16 2.09
N THR A 301 6.72 6.43 1.18
CA THR A 301 6.53 7.37 0.06
C THR A 301 6.52 6.64 -1.26
N GLU A 302 5.76 7.14 -2.23
CA GLU A 302 5.77 6.65 -3.62
C GLU A 302 5.26 5.21 -3.79
N ILE A 303 4.68 4.59 -2.76
CA ILE A 303 4.01 3.29 -2.90
C ILE A 303 2.58 3.55 -3.38
N TYR A 304 2.45 3.59 -4.70
CA TYR A 304 1.19 3.89 -5.36
C TYR A 304 0.26 2.69 -5.31
N SER A 305 -0.60 2.65 -4.30
CA SER A 305 -1.86 1.92 -4.40
C SER A 305 -2.76 2.68 -5.36
N GLY A 306 -2.44 2.72 -6.66
CA GLY A 306 -3.09 3.38 -7.82
C GLY A 306 -2.31 3.07 -9.10
N MET A 307 -2.98 2.71 -10.20
CA MET A 307 -2.23 2.64 -11.47
C MET A 307 -1.78 4.04 -11.86
N ASP A 308 -0.50 4.20 -12.18
CA ASP A 308 -0.01 5.40 -12.85
C ASP A 308 -0.67 5.52 -14.23
N GLY A 309 -1.46 6.58 -14.41
CA GLY A 309 -2.09 6.95 -15.67
C GLY A 309 -3.62 7.11 -15.59
N ASN A 310 -4.09 8.34 -15.81
CA ASN A 310 -5.48 8.79 -16.05
C ASN A 310 -6.60 8.32 -15.10
N LEU A 311 -6.27 7.65 -13.99
CA LEU A 311 -7.19 7.45 -12.86
C LEU A 311 -6.77 8.26 -11.61
N ASN A 312 -5.63 8.95 -11.67
CA ASN A 312 -5.08 9.86 -10.66
C ASN A 312 -4.88 11.25 -11.27
#